data_AF-A0A376RLQ0-F1
#
_entry.id   AF-A0A376RLQ0-F1
#
_cell.length_a   1.000
_cell.length_b   1.000
_cell.length_c   1.000
_cell.angle_alpha   90.00
_cell.angle_beta   90.00
_cell.angle_gamma   90.00
#
_symmetry.space_group_name_H-M   'P 1'
#
loop_
_entity.id
_entity.type
_entity.pdbx_description
1 polymer ?
#
loop_
_entity_poly.entity_id
_entity_poly.type
_entity_poly.pdbx_seq_one_letter_code
_entity_poly.pdbx_strand_id
1 'polypeptide(L)' 'MKEMGYGQEYRYAHDEANAYAAGEVTSAGNSTNTLLFPTNRGLEGKIGEKLAWLAEQDQNSPIKRYR' A
#
# COMPACT_ATOMS: atom_id res chain seq x y z
N MET A 1 -1.15 17.47 18.04
CA MET A 1 -0.75 16.60 16.90
C MET A 1 -1.86 15.62 16.52
N LYS A 2 -2.40 14.81 17.45
CA LYS A 2 -3.52 13.88 17.21
C LYS A 2 -4.84 14.59 16.82
N GLU A 3 -5.15 15.72 17.47
CA GLU A 3 -6.38 16.49 17.21
C GLU A 3 -6.38 17.33 15.91
N MET A 4 -5.23 17.48 15.26
CA MET A 4 -5.10 18.24 14.00
C MET A 4 -5.28 17.33 12.76
N GLY A 5 -5.76 16.10 12.92
CA GLY A 5 -5.97 15.16 11.81
C GLY A 5 -4.68 14.54 11.23
N TYR A 6 -3.49 14.96 11.67
CA TYR A 6 -2.18 14.43 11.26
C TYR A 6 -1.87 13.02 11.81
N GLY A 7 -2.86 12.33 12.34
CA GLY A 7 -2.77 10.98 12.86
C GLY A 7 -4.06 10.21 12.63
N GLN A 8 -4.70 10.38 11.46
CA GLN A 8 -5.68 9.40 10.97
C GLN A 8 -5.11 8.01 11.27
N GLU A 9 -5.85 7.25 12.08
CA GLU A 9 -5.41 6.08 12.82
C GLU A 9 -4.35 5.29 12.05
N TYR A 10 -3.11 5.39 12.49
CA TYR A 10 -1.99 4.69 11.88
C TYR A 10 -2.30 3.18 11.86
N ARG A 11 -2.42 2.62 10.66
CA ARG A 11 -2.65 1.20 10.46
C ARG A 11 -1.31 0.46 10.56
N TYR A 12 -1.13 -0.27 11.65
CA TYR A 12 0.06 -1.08 11.83
C TYR A 12 -0.08 -2.37 11.01
N ALA A 13 0.62 -2.43 9.87
CA ALA A 13 0.45 -3.49 8.87
C ALA A 13 0.60 -4.91 9.44
N HIS A 14 1.45 -5.11 10.46
CA HIS A 14 1.70 -6.43 11.05
C HIS A 14 0.50 -7.00 11.83
N ASP A 15 -0.44 -6.16 12.25
CA ASP A 15 -1.68 -6.62 12.90
C ASP A 15 -2.76 -6.99 11.87
N GLU A 16 -2.54 -6.70 10.59
CA GLU A 16 -3.49 -6.95 9.50
C GLU A 16 -3.19 -8.25 8.75
N ALA A 17 -4.18 -8.70 7.98
CA ALA A 17 -4.04 -9.89 7.14
C ALA A 17 -2.82 -9.79 6.22
N ASN A 18 -2.05 -10.87 6.13
CA ASN A 18 -0.81 -10.96 5.34
C ASN A 18 0.27 -9.95 5.73
N ALA A 19 0.18 -9.34 6.93
CA ALA A 19 1.05 -8.26 7.37
C ALA A 19 1.07 -7.06 6.39
N TYR A 20 -0.08 -6.75 5.76
CA TYR A 20 -0.21 -5.71 4.76
C TYR A 20 -1.50 -4.88 4.96
N ALA A 21 -1.35 -3.58 5.17
CA ALA A 21 -2.45 -2.65 5.32
C ALA A 21 -3.07 -2.28 3.97
N ALA A 22 -3.88 -3.17 3.40
CA ALA A 22 -4.45 -2.99 2.07
C ALA A 22 -5.31 -1.70 1.99
N GLY A 23 -5.12 -0.92 0.94
CA GLY A 23 -5.78 0.36 0.67
C GLY A 23 -5.20 1.55 1.43
N GLU A 24 -4.12 1.36 2.19
CA GLU A 24 -3.38 2.46 2.82
C GLU A 24 -2.49 3.20 1.80
N VAL A 25 -2.25 4.50 2.03
CA VAL A 25 -1.34 5.31 1.20
C VAL A 25 -0.24 5.88 2.09
N THR A 26 1.01 5.49 1.83
CA THR A 26 2.18 5.89 2.62
C THR A 26 2.82 7.19 2.14
N SER A 27 2.51 7.65 0.92
CA SER A 27 2.95 8.95 0.43
C SER A 27 2.18 10.07 1.10
N ALA A 28 2.87 11.18 1.41
CA ALA A 28 2.23 12.37 1.94
C ALA A 28 1.36 13.02 0.85
N GLY A 29 0.04 12.84 0.93
CA GLY A 29 -0.95 13.44 0.02
C GLY A 29 -1.72 12.42 -0.82
N ASN A 30 -2.61 12.90 -1.70
CA ASN A 30 -3.42 12.07 -2.61
C ASN A 30 -2.67 11.68 -3.91
N SER A 31 -1.34 11.68 -3.88
CA SER A 31 -0.50 11.34 -5.02
C SER A 31 0.23 10.03 -4.76
N THR A 32 -0.22 8.97 -5.43
CA THR A 32 0.54 7.73 -5.60
C THR A 32 1.40 7.86 -6.85
N ASN A 33 2.67 8.22 -6.68
CA ASN A 33 3.65 8.16 -7.76
C ASN A 33 4.35 6.80 -7.72
N THR A 34 4.12 5.97 -8.74
CA THR A 34 4.86 4.72 -8.91
C THR A 34 6.27 5.03 -9.41
N LEU A 35 7.28 4.71 -8.59
CA LEU A 35 8.70 4.98 -8.89
C LEU A 35 9.46 3.73 -9.37
N LEU A 36 8.90 2.53 -9.20
CA LEU A 36 9.55 1.27 -9.51
C LEU A 36 8.70 0.42 -10.46
N PHE A 37 9.31 -0.04 -11.55
CA PHE A 37 8.74 -0.96 -12.52
C PHE A 37 9.66 -2.18 -12.66
N PRO A 38 9.35 -3.32 -11.99
CA PRO A 38 10.18 -4.52 -12.06
C PRO A 38 10.26 -5.07 -13.48
N THR A 39 11.41 -5.62 -13.87
CA THR A 39 11.55 -6.34 -15.13
C THR A 39 11.23 -7.83 -14.96
N ASN A 40 11.00 -8.55 -16.06
CA ASN A 40 10.70 -9.99 -16.03
C ASN A 40 11.95 -10.87 -15.88
N ARG A 41 13.08 -10.32 -15.44
CA ARG A 41 14.37 -11.02 -15.36
C ARG A 41 14.71 -11.36 -13.91
N GLY A 42 15.22 -12.56 -13.69
CA GLY A 42 15.72 -12.98 -12.38
C GLY A 42 14.69 -12.81 -11.26
N LEU A 43 15.10 -12.22 -10.14
CA LEU A 43 14.23 -12.03 -8.97
C LEU A 43 13.18 -10.94 -9.15
N GLU A 44 13.39 -10.00 -10.07
CA GLU A 44 12.42 -8.93 -10.33
C GLU A 44 11.09 -9.46 -10.86
N GLY A 45 11.09 -10.60 -11.55
CA GLY A 45 9.85 -11.26 -11.97
C GLY A 45 8.95 -11.61 -10.78
N LYS A 46 9.51 -12.24 -9.75
CA LYS A 46 8.77 -12.57 -8.51
C LYS A 46 8.39 -11.32 -7.71
N ILE A 47 9.21 -10.27 -7.74
CA ILE A 47 8.89 -8.98 -7.13
C ILE A 47 7.68 -8.36 -7.85
N GLY A 48 7.66 -8.40 -9.18
CA GLY A 48 6.55 -7.93 -10.01
C GLY A 48 5.24 -8.66 -9.71
N GLU A 49 5.28 -9.99 -9.62
CA GLU A 49 4.12 -10.80 -9.22
C GLU A 49 3.60 -10.41 -7.84
N LYS A 50 4.50 -10.23 -6.86
CA LYS A 50 4.11 -9.79 -5.50
C LYS A 50 3.49 -8.39 -5.51
N LEU A 51 4.07 -7.44 -6.24
CA LEU A 51 3.53 -6.09 -6.36
C LEU A 51 2.16 -6.07 -7.04
N ALA A 52 1.96 -6.89 -8.08
CA ALA A 52 0.67 -7.03 -8.74
C ALA A 52 -0.41 -7.58 -7.79
N TRP A 53 -0.07 -8.62 -7.01
CA TRP A 53 -0.97 -9.18 -6.01
C TRP A 53 -1.32 -8.17 -4.91
N LEU A 54 -0.35 -7.41 -4.41
CA LEU A 54 -0.59 -6.35 -3.41
C LEU A 54 -1.50 -5.24 -3.96
N ALA A 55 -1.29 -4.82 -5.21
CA ALA A 55 -2.14 -3.82 -5.86
C ALA A 55 -3.59 -4.31 -6.03
N GLU A 56 -3.80 -5.61 -6.22
CA GLU A 56 -5.13 -6.22 -6.20
C GLU A 56 -5.74 -6.17 -4.79
N GLN A 57 -4.97 -6.47 -3.74
CA GLN A 57 -5.45 -6.36 -2.36
C GLN A 57 -5.89 -4.92 -2.04
N ASP A 58 -5.11 -3.92 -2.48
CA ASP A 58 -5.46 -2.50 -2.32
C ASP A 58 -6.75 -2.12 -3.05
N GLN A 59 -6.96 -2.65 -4.26
CA GLN A 59 -8.18 -2.43 -5.04
C GLN A 59 -9.41 -3.06 -4.38
N ASN A 60 -9.26 -4.25 -3.79
CA ASN A 60 -10.33 -4.98 -3.13
C ASN A 60 -10.54 -4.58 -1.66
N SER A 61 -9.64 -3.78 -1.08
CA SER A 61 -9.76 -3.36 0.31
C SER A 61 -11.02 -2.53 0.54
N PRO A 62 -11.80 -2.83 1.59
CA PRO A 62 -12.94 -2.01 2.00
C PRO A 62 -12.50 -0.68 2.63
N ILE A 63 -11.24 -0.58 3.10
CA ILE A 63 -10.69 0.60 3.77
C ILE A 63 -9.65 1.23 2.84
N LYS A 64 -9.98 2.38 2.25
CA LYS A 64 -9.08 3.12 1.33
C LYS A 64 -8.80 4.51 1.86
N ARG A 65 -7.51 4.84 2.00
CA ARG A 65 -7.10 6.20 2.40
C ARG A 65 -7.43 7.19 1.27
N TYR A 66 -7.90 8.38 1.64
CA TYR A 66 -8.23 9.48 0.71
C TYR A 66 -9.32 9.20 -0.33
N ARG A 67 -10.15 8.18 -0.11
CA ARG A 67 -11.35 7.89 -0.92
C ARG A 67 -12.63 8.02 -0.11
#